data_AF-A0A1V6D492-F1
#
_entry.id   AF-A0A1V6D492-F1
#
_cell.length_a   1.000
_cell.length_b   1.000
_cell.length_c   1.000
_cell.angle_alpha   90.00
_cell.angle_beta   90.00
_cell.angle_gamma   90.00
#
_symmetry.space_group_name_H-M   'P 1'
#
loop_
_entity.id
_entity.type
_entity.pdbx_description
1 polymer ?
#
loop_
_entity_poly.entity_id
_entity_poly.type
_entity_poly.pdbx_seq_one_letter_code
_entity_poly.pdbx_strand_id
1 'polypeptide(L)'
;MSTLVDKVKSAEYRDGYIVVSMESGVEIRFPISGNPRLSGGTAEQLNHIEVSPFGLHWPDLDEDLSFRGLLAGNYGQTRPCRPRRSSTRTT
;
A
#
# COMPACT_ATOMS: atom_id res chain seq x y z
N MET A 1 -2.23 7.37 25.46
CA MET A 1 -1.51 7.64 24.19
C MET A 1 -2.44 7.30 23.04
N SER A 2 -3.24 8.26 22.60
CA SER A 2 -4.14 8.07 21.46
C SER A 2 -3.31 8.30 20.20
N THR A 3 -2.93 7.24 19.51
CA THR A 3 -2.42 7.37 18.14
C THR A 3 -3.60 7.82 17.29
N LEU A 4 -3.75 9.13 17.12
CA LEU A 4 -4.62 9.72 16.10
C LEU A 4 -4.04 9.30 14.75
N VAL A 5 -4.48 8.14 14.28
CA VAL A 5 -4.29 7.75 12.88
C VAL A 5 -5.17 8.72 12.12
N ASP A 6 -4.51 9.61 11.38
CA ASP A 6 -5.20 10.59 10.59
C ASP A 6 -6.11 9.87 9.59
N LYS A 7 -7.38 10.26 9.54
CA LYS A 7 -8.34 9.65 8.62
C LYS A 7 -8.00 10.05 7.20
N VAL A 8 -8.14 9.13 6.26
CA VAL A 8 -8.00 9.48 4.85
C VAL A 8 -9.28 10.13 4.36
N LYS A 9 -9.11 11.26 3.69
CA LYS A 9 -10.18 12.04 3.07
C LYS A 9 -10.51 11.52 1.68
N SER A 10 -9.50 11.24 0.88
CA SER A 10 -9.65 10.70 -0.48
C SER A 10 -8.37 10.03 -0.95
N ALA A 11 -8.50 9.05 -1.84
CA ALA A 11 -7.39 8.44 -2.54
C ALA A 11 -7.74 8.35 -4.03
N GLU A 12 -6.83 8.75 -4.90
CA GLU A 12 -7.02 8.75 -6.35
C GLU A 12 -5.75 8.32 -7.08
N TYR A 13 -5.93 7.72 -8.25
CA TYR A 13 -4.83 7.37 -9.14
C TYR A 13 -4.62 8.44 -10.20
N ARG A 14 -3.38 8.94 -10.32
CA ARG A 14 -3.01 10.01 -11.24
C ARG A 14 -1.63 9.74 -11.86
N ASP A 15 -1.58 9.60 -13.18
CA ASP A 15 -0.33 9.52 -13.98
C ASP A 15 0.71 8.50 -13.45
N GLY A 16 0.29 7.34 -12.93
CA GLY A 16 1.21 6.33 -12.37
C GLY A 16 1.51 6.49 -10.88
N TYR A 17 0.82 7.41 -10.21
CA TYR A 17 0.97 7.68 -8.78
C TYR A 17 -0.37 7.52 -8.08
N ILE A 18 -0.35 6.93 -6.88
CA ILE A 18 -1.48 6.98 -5.96
C ILE A 18 -1.28 8.21 -5.07
N VAL A 19 -2.27 9.08 -5.05
CA VAL A 19 -2.31 10.28 -4.23
C VAL A 19 -3.35 10.09 -3.15
N VAL A 20 -2.92 10.16 -1.90
CA VAL A 20 -3.75 9.94 -0.72
C VAL A 20 -3.80 11.23 0.07
N SER A 21 -4.97 11.86 0.11
CA SER A 21 -5.22 13.05 0.91
C SER A 21 -5.75 12.64 2.28
N MET A 22 -5.10 13.08 3.35
CA MET A 22 -5.55 12.84 4.72
C MET A 22 -6.30 14.06 5.30
N GLU A 23 -7.14 13.86 6.31
CA GLU A 23 -7.95 14.91 6.94
C GLU A 23 -7.12 15.98 7.66
N SER A 24 -5.92 15.64 8.15
CA SER A 24 -4.95 16.60 8.70
C SER A 24 -4.38 17.56 7.66
N GLY A 25 -4.60 17.29 6.37
CA GLY A 25 -3.99 18.03 5.26
C GLY A 25 -2.64 17.47 4.80
N VAL A 26 -2.20 16.33 5.36
CA VAL A 26 -1.05 15.59 4.83
C VAL A 26 -1.45 14.88 3.55
N GLU A 27 -0.64 15.02 2.50
CA GLU A 27 -0.79 14.27 1.25
C GLU A 27 0.36 13.27 1.11
N ILE A 28 0.03 12.00 0.88
CA ILE A 28 0.99 10.95 0.60
C ILE A 28 0.89 10.58 -0.87
N ARG A 29 2.00 10.65 -1.59
CA ARG A 29 2.10 10.21 -2.99
C ARG A 29 3.14 9.11 -3.14
N PHE A 30 2.81 8.06 -3.89
CA PHE A 30 3.77 6.99 -4.20
C PHE A 30 3.54 6.40 -5.60
N PRO A 31 4.62 5.97 -6.29
CA PRO A 31 4.51 5.38 -7.62
C PRO A 31 4.00 3.94 -7.56
N ILE A 32 3.06 3.58 -8.45
CA ILE A 32 2.54 2.20 -8.54
C ILE A 32 3.58 1.23 -9.12
N SER A 33 4.55 1.72 -9.89
CA SER A 33 5.57 0.89 -10.56
C SER A 33 6.44 0.09 -9.59
N GLY A 34 6.53 0.53 -8.33
CA GLY A 34 7.26 -0.20 -7.30
C GLY A 34 6.52 -1.44 -6.80
N ASN A 35 5.20 -1.52 -6.98
CA ASN A 35 4.39 -2.61 -6.48
C ASN A 35 3.92 -3.48 -7.67
N PRO A 36 4.31 -4.76 -7.74
CA PRO A 36 3.95 -5.63 -8.86
C PRO A 36 2.45 -5.88 -9.00
N ARG A 37 1.67 -5.78 -7.90
CA ARG A 37 0.21 -5.91 -7.93
C ARG A 37 -0.46 -4.65 -8.48
N LEU A 38 -0.06 -3.48 -7.98
CA LEU A 38 -0.60 -2.20 -8.47
C LEU A 38 -0.13 -1.87 -9.89
N SER A 39 1.11 -2.23 -10.25
CA SER A 39 1.64 -2.02 -11.60
C SER A 39 0.92 -2.83 -12.68
N GLY A 40 0.21 -3.91 -12.32
CA GLY A 40 -0.59 -4.71 -13.23
C GLY A 40 -2.05 -4.27 -13.36
N GLY A 41 -2.50 -3.36 -12.49
CA GLY A 41 -3.88 -2.89 -12.46
C GLY A 41 -4.19 -1.82 -13.52
N THR A 42 -5.43 -1.79 -13.99
CA THR A 42 -5.92 -0.71 -14.86
C THR A 42 -6.19 0.56 -14.05
N ALA A 43 -6.24 1.71 -14.72
CA ALA A 43 -6.56 2.98 -14.05
C ALA A 43 -7.91 2.97 -13.34
N GLU A 44 -8.88 2.20 -13.84
CA GLU A 44 -10.20 2.02 -13.22
C GLU A 44 -10.09 1.25 -11.91
N GLN A 45 -9.40 0.11 -11.91
CA GLN A 45 -9.16 -0.70 -10.70
C GLN A 45 -8.35 0.07 -9.67
N LEU A 46 -7.36 0.84 -10.11
CA LEU A 46 -6.53 1.67 -9.24
C LEU A 46 -7.29 2.84 -8.63
N ASN A 47 -8.34 3.34 -9.28
CA ASN A 47 -9.25 4.35 -8.74
C ASN A 47 -10.34 3.74 -7.84
N HIS A 48 -10.60 2.44 -7.93
CA HIS A 48 -11.52 1.74 -7.03
C HIS A 48 -10.83 1.40 -5.70
N ILE A 49 -10.58 2.45 -4.91
CA ILE A 49 -9.88 2.37 -3.63
C ILE A 49 -10.89 2.42 -2.49
N GLU A 50 -10.86 1.41 -1.63
CA GLU A 50 -11.58 1.39 -0.36
C GLU A 50 -10.69 1.94 0.75
N VAL A 51 -11.14 3.04 1.36
CA VAL A 51 -10.43 3.70 2.44
C VAL A 51 -10.89 3.11 3.77
N SER A 52 -9.94 2.61 4.57
CA SER A 52 -10.17 2.05 5.89
C SER A 52 -9.43 2.84 6.99
N PRO A 53 -9.86 2.77 8.26
CA PRO A 53 -9.17 3.43 9.38
C PRO A 53 -7.72 2.97 9.59
N PHE A 54 -7.37 1.79 9.05
CA PHE A 54 -6.06 1.17 9.20
C PHE A 54 -5.20 1.25 7.93
N GLY A 55 -5.77 1.65 6.78
CA GLY A 55 -5.07 1.65 5.50
C GLY A 55 -5.99 1.83 4.29
N LEU A 56 -5.46 1.45 3.13
CA LEU A 56 -6.13 1.46 1.83
C LEU A 56 -6.27 0.02 1.34
N HIS A 57 -7.39 -0.27 0.68
CA HIS A 57 -7.65 -1.58 0.10
C HIS A 57 -8.11 -1.42 -1.36
N TRP A 58 -7.56 -2.24 -2.24
CA TRP A 58 -7.97 -2.35 -3.63
C TRP A 58 -8.66 -3.71 -3.82
N PRO A 59 -10.01 -3.77 -3.81
CA PRO A 59 -10.74 -5.03 -3.93
C PRO A 59 -10.51 -5.72 -5.28
N ASP A 60 -10.34 -4.97 -6.37
CA ASP A 60 -10.09 -5.55 -7.70
C ASP A 60 -8.69 -6.16 -7.86
N LEU A 61 -7.72 -5.67 -7.09
CA LEU A 61 -6.31 -6.08 -7.17
C LEU A 61 -5.89 -6.98 -6.01
N ASP A 62 -6.81 -7.24 -5.07
CA ASP A 62 -6.57 -7.98 -3.83
C ASP A 62 -5.34 -7.44 -3.07
N GLU A 63 -5.19 -6.12 -3.05
CA GLU A 63 -4.05 -5.45 -2.44
C GLU A 63 -4.46 -4.56 -1.27
N ASP A 64 -3.73 -4.68 -0.17
CA ASP A 64 -3.90 -3.87 1.03
C ASP A 64 -2.61 -3.12 1.39
N LEU A 65 -2.75 -1.83 1.68
CA LEU A 65 -1.67 -0.98 2.15
C LEU A 65 -2.03 -0.38 3.50
N SER A 66 -1.30 -0.77 4.54
CA SER A 66 -1.48 -0.21 5.87
C SER A 66 -0.83 1.18 6.00
N PHE A 67 -1.39 2.06 6.83
CA PHE A 67 -0.78 3.37 7.11
C PHE A 67 0.62 3.25 7.70
N ARG A 68 0.86 2.21 8.52
CA ARG A 68 2.21 1.91 9.02
C ARG A 68 3.19 1.65 7.88
N GLY A 69 2.77 0.91 6.85
CA GLY A 69 3.56 0.67 5.65
C GLY A 69 3.84 1.97 4.90
N LEU A 70 2.81 2.78 4.65
CA LEU A 70 2.94 4.08 3.97
C LEU A 70 3.92 5.02 4.69
N LEU A 71 3.82 5.15 6.01
CA LEU A 71 4.70 5.97 6.85
C LEU A 71 6.14 5.43 6.91
N ALA A 72 6.31 4.12 6.78
CA ALA A 72 7.62 3.47 6.71
C ALA A 72 8.24 3.50 5.30
N GLY A 73 7.53 4.05 4.30
CA GLY A 73 7.96 4.03 2.89
C GLY A 73 7.84 2.65 2.24
N ASN A 74 7.06 1.74 2.84
CA ASN A 74 6.81 0.40 2.31
C ASN A 74 5.43 0.34 1.64
N TYR A 75 5.42 0.52 0.32
CA TYR A 75 4.22 0.51 -0.53
C TYR A 75 3.93 -0.87 -1.17
N GLY A 76 4.39 -1.96 -0.54
CA GLY A 76 4.31 -3.31 -1.11
C GLY A 76 5.43 -3.61 -2.14
N GLN A 77 6.48 -2.79 -2.16
CA GLN A 77 7.62 -2.96 -3.06
C GLN A 77 8.48 -4.17 -2.70
N THR A 78 8.50 -4.53 -1.42
CA THR A 78 9.33 -5.61 -0.91
C THR A 78 8.54 -6.90 -0.89
N ARG A 79 8.80 -7.79 -1.85
CA ARG A 79 8.58 -9.22 -1.61
C ARG A 79 9.44 -9.60 -0.41
N PRO A 80 8.90 -10.11 0.70
CA PRO A 80 9.76 -10.71 1.69
C PRO A 80 10.40 -11.92 1.03
N CYS A 81 11.68 -11.81 0.67
CA CYS A 81 12.52 -12.96 0.41
C CYS A 81 12.50 -13.77 1.70
N ARG A 82 11.64 -14.79 1.74
CA ARG A 82 11.60 -15.74 2.84
C ARG A 82 13.00 -16.36 2.90
N PRO A 83 13.77 -16.17 3.97
CA PRO A 83 15.04 -16.86 4.07
C PRO A 83 14.71 -18.35 4.04
N ARG A 84 15.17 -19.01 2.97
CA ARG A 84 14.99 -20.44 2.78
C ARG A 84 15.69 -21.10 3.96
N ARG A 85 14.94 -21.59 4.96
CA ARG A 85 15.50 -22.38 6.05
C ARG A 85 16.14 -23.62 5.41
N SER A 86 17.46 -23.59 5.29
CA SER A 86 18.28 -24.72 4.92
C SER A 86 18.08 -25.79 5.99
N SER A 87 17.27 -26.80 5.69
CA SER A 87 17.25 -28.05 6.42
C SER A 87 18.56 -28.78 6.13
N THR A 88 19.61 -28.51 6.91
CA THR A 88 20.78 -29.38 6.97
C THR A 88 20.40 -30.61 7.80
N ARG A 89 20.10 -31.68 7.06
CA ARG A 89 20.11 -33.06 7.50
C ARG A 89 21.56 -33.53 7.62
N THR A 90 22.00 -33.90 8.81
CA THR A 90 23.29 -34.55 9.12
C THR A 90 23.02 -35.58 10.21
N THR A 91 22.84 -36.85 9.83
CA THR A 91 23.77 -38.00 10.03
C THR A 91 23.75 -38.54 11.45
#